data_AF-A0A523SNQ5-F1
#
_entry.id   AF-A0A523SNQ5-F1
#
_cell.length_a   1.000
_cell.length_b   1.000
_cell.length_c   1.000
_cell.angle_alpha   90.00
_cell.angle_beta   90.00
_cell.angle_gamma   90.00
#
_symmetry.space_group_name_H-M   'P 1'
#
loop_
_entity.id
_entity.type
_entity.pdbx_description
1 polymer ?
#
loop_
_entity_poly.entity_id
_entity_poly.type
_entity_poly.pdbx_seq_one_letter_code
_entity_poly.pdbx_strand_id
1 'polypeptide(L)'
;MYSREKLRRLGETLEDFYREKGPLRNEFESEKAVEGKLWKFVNYSPKEYLWHQQRKTIYALFKDANWARIIKIEFEPVKDWKEICNEYNPNTQVIKKGWIKAVARIADDQDAPFIPSIYRIEPIEILEGPKVENVQRILSYVEEFRMQAEKDELVYVEGNLEEVITPTRTFHQITLTYCPRYYEQVLKILQT
;
A
#
# COMPACT_ATOMS: atom_id res chain seq x y z
N MET A 1 9.12 -6.25 13.02
CA MET A 1 10.06 -6.77 11.99
C MET A 1 10.95 -5.64 11.52
N TYR A 2 12.28 -5.70 11.70
CA TYR A 2 13.16 -4.58 11.33
C TYR A 2 13.83 -4.79 9.98
N SER A 3 13.90 -3.77 9.13
CA SER A 3 14.53 -3.75 7.80
C SER A 3 13.72 -4.31 6.64
N ARG A 4 13.97 -3.78 5.44
CA ARG A 4 13.45 -4.29 4.15
C ARG A 4 13.86 -5.73 3.92
N GLU A 5 15.13 -6.06 4.18
CA GLU A 5 15.67 -7.40 3.91
C GLU A 5 15.07 -8.47 4.83
N LYS A 6 14.91 -8.19 6.13
CA LYS A 6 14.24 -9.15 7.03
C LYS A 6 12.77 -9.29 6.69
N LEU A 7 12.09 -8.21 6.28
CA LEU A 7 10.71 -8.28 5.82
C LEU A 7 10.58 -9.19 4.60
N ARG A 8 11.43 -9.03 3.60
CA ARG A 8 11.46 -9.90 2.41
C ARG A 8 11.61 -11.38 2.79
N ARG A 9 12.59 -11.70 3.66
CA ARG A 9 12.81 -13.06 4.16
C ARG A 9 11.63 -13.61 4.96
N LEU A 10 10.95 -12.76 5.74
CA LEU A 10 9.73 -13.16 6.44
C LEU A 10 8.62 -13.48 5.45
N GLY A 11 8.40 -12.63 4.44
CA GLY A 11 7.41 -12.86 3.39
C GLY A 11 7.60 -14.23 2.74
N GLU A 12 8.82 -14.53 2.28
CA GLU A 12 9.18 -15.85 1.72
C GLU A 12 8.86 -17.00 2.69
N THR A 13 9.23 -16.84 3.96
CA THR A 13 8.99 -17.86 5.00
C THR A 13 7.49 -18.05 5.25
N LEU A 14 6.71 -16.98 5.28
CA LEU A 14 5.25 -17.03 5.49
C LEU A 14 4.55 -17.68 4.30
N GLU A 15 4.97 -17.39 3.08
CA GLU A 15 4.45 -18.05 1.87
C GLU A 15 4.63 -19.57 1.91
N ASP A 16 5.82 -20.03 2.32
CA ASP A 16 6.09 -21.45 2.48
C ASP A 16 5.19 -22.07 3.55
N PHE A 17 5.04 -21.43 4.70
CA PHE A 17 4.11 -21.90 5.75
C PHE A 17 2.66 -21.97 5.26
N TYR A 18 2.20 -20.99 4.48
CA TYR A 18 0.85 -20.99 3.93
C TYR A 18 0.63 -22.12 2.91
N ARG A 19 1.67 -22.49 2.15
CA ARG A 19 1.62 -23.60 1.18
C ARG A 19 1.56 -24.96 1.85
N GLU A 20 2.27 -25.15 2.97
CA GLU A 20 2.34 -26.42 3.71
C GLU A 20 1.04 -26.79 4.46
N LYS A 21 0.06 -25.89 4.51
CA LYS A 21 -1.24 -26.07 5.19
C LYS A 21 -1.10 -26.42 6.68
N GLY A 22 -0.08 -25.87 7.33
CA GLY A 22 0.17 -25.99 8.77
C GLY A 22 -0.82 -25.19 9.64
N PRO A 23 -0.50 -24.97 10.92
CA PRO A 23 -1.35 -24.22 11.85
C PRO A 23 -1.43 -22.73 11.54
N LEU A 24 -0.51 -22.20 10.72
CA LEU A 24 -0.48 -20.81 10.29
C LEU A 24 -1.13 -20.68 8.90
N ARG A 25 -2.11 -19.78 8.78
CA ARG A 25 -2.87 -19.48 7.55
C ARG A 25 -2.79 -18.00 7.22
N ASN A 26 -2.96 -17.66 5.94
CA ASN A 26 -3.11 -16.26 5.54
C ASN A 26 -4.50 -15.78 5.95
N GLU A 27 -4.61 -14.62 6.60
CA GLU A 27 -5.90 -14.11 7.07
C GLU A 27 -6.91 -13.88 5.94
N PHE A 28 -6.43 -13.51 4.76
CA PHE A 28 -7.25 -13.08 3.63
C PHE A 28 -7.43 -14.18 2.57
N GLU A 29 -7.11 -15.44 2.87
CA GLU A 29 -7.32 -16.57 1.96
C GLU A 29 -8.80 -16.93 1.71
N SER A 30 -9.73 -16.27 2.40
CA SER A 30 -11.17 -16.55 2.33
C SER A 30 -12.02 -15.28 2.49
N GLU A 31 -13.20 -15.26 1.87
CA GLU A 31 -14.20 -14.20 2.01
C GLU A 31 -14.65 -13.95 3.45
N LYS A 32 -14.45 -14.92 4.35
CA LYS A 32 -14.67 -14.74 5.80
C LYS A 32 -13.95 -13.52 6.38
N ALA A 33 -12.84 -13.10 5.80
CA ALA A 33 -12.09 -11.93 6.28
C ALA A 33 -12.83 -10.59 6.07
N VAL A 34 -13.82 -10.56 5.19
CA VAL A 34 -14.68 -9.38 4.94
C VAL A 34 -16.15 -9.61 5.26
N GLU A 35 -16.52 -10.82 5.69
CA GLU A 35 -17.89 -11.17 6.07
C GLU A 35 -18.42 -10.25 7.18
N GLY A 36 -19.64 -9.74 7.00
CA GLY A 36 -20.30 -8.84 7.95
C GLY A 36 -19.72 -7.42 8.04
N LYS A 37 -18.66 -7.09 7.29
CA LYS A 37 -18.11 -5.73 7.26
C LYS A 37 -19.00 -4.81 6.42
N LEU A 38 -19.31 -3.62 6.93
CA LEU A 38 -19.95 -2.56 6.16
C LEU A 38 -18.93 -1.97 5.17
N TRP A 39 -18.99 -2.40 3.93
CA TRP A 39 -18.09 -1.92 2.88
C TRP A 39 -18.49 -0.53 2.40
N LYS A 40 -17.54 0.42 2.45
CA LYS A 40 -17.78 1.83 2.11
C LYS A 40 -16.97 2.33 0.92
N PHE A 41 -15.88 1.64 0.58
CA PHE A 41 -15.05 2.05 -0.56
C PHE A 41 -15.85 1.98 -1.86
N VAL A 42 -15.77 3.04 -2.65
CA VAL A 42 -16.53 3.21 -3.89
C VAL A 42 -15.79 2.61 -5.08
N ASN A 43 -14.47 2.84 -5.15
CA ASN A 43 -13.62 2.47 -6.28
C ASN A 43 -12.79 1.20 -6.06
N TYR A 44 -13.07 0.51 -4.95
CA TYR A 44 -12.34 -0.67 -4.48
C TYR A 44 -13.34 -1.64 -3.86
N SER A 45 -13.53 -2.80 -4.46
CA SER A 45 -14.50 -3.81 -4.03
C SER A 45 -13.94 -4.73 -2.94
N PRO A 46 -14.79 -5.43 -2.16
CA PRO A 46 -14.33 -6.42 -1.18
C PRO A 46 -13.48 -7.53 -1.81
N LYS A 47 -13.79 -7.95 -3.03
CA LYS A 47 -13.03 -9.00 -3.75
C LYS A 47 -11.63 -8.52 -4.12
N GLU A 48 -11.52 -7.32 -4.69
CA GLU A 48 -10.23 -6.69 -4.97
C GLU A 48 -9.43 -6.52 -3.66
N TYR A 49 -10.09 -6.09 -2.59
CA TYR A 49 -9.46 -5.95 -1.28
C TYR A 49 -8.89 -7.26 -0.76
N LEU A 50 -9.68 -8.34 -0.73
CA LEU A 50 -9.21 -9.65 -0.29
C LEU A 50 -7.98 -10.09 -1.09
N TRP A 51 -8.06 -9.96 -2.41
CA TRP A 51 -6.98 -10.35 -3.31
C TRP A 51 -5.69 -9.58 -3.01
N HIS A 52 -5.78 -8.26 -2.86
CA HIS A 52 -4.63 -7.43 -2.51
C HIS A 52 -4.11 -7.71 -1.10
N GLN A 53 -4.97 -7.85 -0.08
CA GLN A 53 -4.51 -8.13 1.28
C GLN A 53 -3.84 -9.49 1.39
N GLN A 54 -4.33 -10.50 0.64
CA GLN A 54 -3.74 -11.84 0.62
C GLN A 54 -2.28 -11.80 0.15
N ARG A 55 -1.97 -11.01 -0.88
CA ARG A 55 -0.61 -10.83 -1.42
C ARG A 55 0.37 -10.19 -0.45
N LYS A 56 -0.10 -9.46 0.57
CA LYS A 56 0.78 -8.79 1.53
C LYS A 56 1.53 -9.76 2.43
N THR A 57 1.04 -10.99 2.56
CA THR A 57 1.56 -12.13 3.37
C THR A 57 1.77 -11.89 4.86
N ILE A 58 1.82 -10.65 5.35
CA ILE A 58 2.10 -10.29 6.75
C ILE A 58 0.90 -10.40 7.71
N TYR A 59 -0.26 -10.86 7.23
CA TYR A 59 -1.46 -11.04 8.03
C TYR A 59 -1.80 -12.53 8.15
N ALA A 60 -1.73 -13.05 9.37
CA ALA A 60 -1.83 -14.47 9.62
C ALA A 60 -2.86 -14.82 10.68
N LEU A 61 -3.45 -16.02 10.52
CA LEU A 61 -4.25 -16.69 11.52
C LEU A 61 -3.49 -17.92 12.00
N PHE A 62 -3.18 -17.96 13.29
CA PHE A 62 -2.61 -19.14 13.93
C PHE A 62 -3.71 -19.91 14.67
N LYS A 63 -3.87 -21.18 14.30
CA LYS A 63 -4.79 -22.10 14.97
C LYS A 63 -4.03 -22.92 15.99
N ASP A 64 -4.28 -22.64 17.26
CA ASP A 64 -3.69 -23.42 18.35
C ASP A 64 -4.35 -24.80 18.45
N ALA A 65 -3.53 -25.85 18.49
CA ALA A 65 -4.00 -27.23 18.53
C ALA A 65 -4.63 -27.63 19.87
N ASN A 66 -4.27 -26.94 20.95
CA ASN A 66 -4.65 -27.32 22.32
C ASN A 66 -5.89 -26.56 22.82
N TRP A 67 -6.08 -25.32 22.38
CA TRP A 67 -7.09 -24.40 22.93
C TRP A 67 -8.22 -24.07 21.97
N ALA A 68 -8.25 -24.69 20.78
CA ALA A 68 -9.26 -24.47 19.73
C ALA A 68 -9.50 -22.99 19.38
N ARG A 69 -8.53 -22.12 19.69
CA ARG A 69 -8.60 -20.68 19.48
C ARG A 69 -7.84 -20.30 18.22
N ILE A 70 -8.40 -19.35 17.48
CA ILE A 70 -7.71 -18.67 16.39
C ILE A 70 -7.09 -17.38 16.95
N ILE A 71 -5.78 -17.21 16.73
CA ILE A 71 -5.01 -16.03 17.11
C ILE A 71 -4.68 -15.28 15.83
N LYS A 72 -5.04 -14.00 15.77
CA LYS A 72 -4.60 -13.11 14.69
C LYS A 72 -3.19 -12.62 14.97
N ILE A 73 -2.35 -12.63 13.94
CA ILE A 73 -0.96 -12.19 14.01
C ILE A 73 -0.72 -11.23 12.85
N GLU A 74 -0.26 -10.02 13.17
CA GLU A 74 0.09 -9.01 12.18
C GLU A 74 1.59 -8.73 12.31
N PHE A 75 2.33 -8.92 11.22
CA PHE A 75 3.77 -8.69 11.20
C PHE A 75 4.07 -7.26 10.77
N GLU A 76 4.01 -6.34 11.72
CA GLU A 76 4.24 -4.91 11.47
C GLU A 76 5.72 -4.61 11.12
N PRO A 77 6.00 -4.15 9.89
CA PRO A 77 7.35 -3.83 9.46
C PRO A 77 7.77 -2.44 9.95
N VAL A 78 9.03 -2.32 10.34
CA VAL A 78 9.67 -1.07 10.73
C VAL A 78 11.04 -0.98 10.06
N LYS A 79 11.42 0.21 9.64
CA LYS A 79 12.74 0.43 9.02
C LYS A 79 13.85 0.16 10.03
N ASP A 80 14.97 -0.34 9.54
CA ASP A 80 16.22 -0.26 10.30
C ASP A 80 16.70 1.19 10.35
N TRP A 81 17.45 1.55 11.40
CA TRP A 81 18.00 2.91 11.53
C TRP A 81 18.79 3.35 10.29
N LYS A 82 19.51 2.42 9.64
CA LYS A 82 20.30 2.70 8.44
C LYS A 82 19.45 2.96 7.18
N GLU A 83 18.18 2.56 7.18
CA GLU A 83 17.25 2.74 6.05
C GLU A 83 16.42 4.03 6.17
N ILE A 84 16.48 4.68 7.34
CA ILE A 84 15.77 5.93 7.59
C ILE A 84 16.57 7.07 6.96
N CYS A 85 16.05 7.59 5.84
CA CYS A 85 16.52 8.82 5.21
C CYS A 85 15.58 9.97 5.57
N ASN A 86 16.12 11.03 6.18
CA ASN A 86 15.33 12.21 6.47
C ASN A 86 15.17 13.08 5.21
N GLU A 87 14.01 13.00 4.55
CA GLU A 87 13.64 13.87 3.44
C GLU A 87 13.08 15.23 3.90
N TYR A 88 12.85 15.43 5.20
CA TYR A 88 12.27 16.67 5.71
C TYR A 88 13.25 17.83 5.52
N ASN A 89 12.76 18.87 4.84
CA ASN A 89 13.40 20.17 4.79
C ASN A 89 12.37 21.23 5.21
N PRO A 90 12.70 22.12 6.17
CA PRO A 90 11.75 23.11 6.69
C PRO A 90 11.27 24.11 5.64
N ASN A 91 11.98 24.25 4.52
CA ASN A 91 11.57 25.10 3.39
C ASN A 91 10.71 24.35 2.36
N THR A 92 10.33 23.10 2.63
CA THR A 92 9.45 22.33 1.74
C THR A 92 8.02 22.80 1.88
N GLN A 93 7.37 23.07 0.75
CA GLN A 93 5.95 23.39 0.69
C GLN A 93 5.20 22.26 -0.02
N VAL A 94 4.03 21.89 0.52
CA VAL A 94 3.13 20.91 -0.08
C VAL A 94 1.81 21.61 -0.34
N ILE A 95 1.45 21.73 -1.62
CA ILE A 95 0.28 22.49 -2.07
C ILE A 95 -0.72 21.52 -2.69
N LYS A 96 -1.95 21.50 -2.17
CA LYS A 96 -3.03 20.69 -2.75
C LYS A 96 -3.44 21.25 -4.11
N LYS A 97 -3.41 20.42 -5.16
CA LYS A 97 -3.76 20.80 -6.54
C LYS A 97 -5.11 20.25 -7.01
N GLY A 98 -5.70 19.33 -6.24
CA GLY A 98 -7.04 18.80 -6.51
C GLY A 98 -7.10 17.29 -6.36
N TRP A 99 -8.12 16.69 -6.97
CA TRP A 99 -8.25 15.24 -7.08
C TRP A 99 -7.72 14.78 -8.44
N ILE A 100 -7.15 13.59 -8.49
CA ILE A 100 -6.63 13.00 -9.72
C ILE A 100 -6.97 11.51 -9.80
N LYS A 101 -7.22 11.04 -11.02
CA LYS A 101 -7.29 9.63 -11.40
C LYS A 101 -6.21 9.35 -12.42
N ALA A 102 -5.38 8.34 -12.20
CA ALA A 102 -4.25 8.06 -13.07
C ALA A 102 -3.95 6.57 -13.18
N VAL A 103 -3.30 6.22 -14.30
CA VAL A 103 -2.62 4.94 -14.50
C VAL A 103 -1.12 5.17 -14.44
N ALA A 104 -0.42 4.35 -13.68
CA ALA A 104 1.02 4.45 -13.52
C ALA A 104 1.68 3.07 -13.45
N ARG A 105 2.96 3.00 -13.79
CA ARG A 105 3.81 1.82 -13.54
C ARG A 105 4.58 2.03 -12.25
N ILE A 106 4.66 1.03 -11.39
CA ILE A 106 5.51 1.09 -10.19
C ILE A 106 6.97 0.95 -10.61
N ALA A 107 7.77 1.98 -10.35
CA ALA A 107 9.20 1.98 -10.61
C ALA A 107 10.02 1.43 -9.43
N ASP A 108 9.53 1.67 -8.20
CA ASP A 108 10.14 1.19 -6.95
C ASP A 108 9.07 1.11 -5.84
N ASP A 109 9.06 -0.02 -5.12
CA ASP A 109 8.15 -0.38 -4.04
C ASP A 109 8.88 -0.68 -2.71
N GLN A 110 10.18 -0.40 -2.60
CA GLN A 110 10.99 -0.74 -1.41
C GLN A 110 10.51 -0.06 -0.12
N ASP A 111 9.76 1.04 -0.25
CA ASP A 111 9.15 1.78 0.84
C ASP A 111 7.63 1.56 0.97
N ALA A 112 7.04 0.73 0.11
CA ALA A 112 5.64 0.33 0.18
C ALA A 112 5.23 -0.38 1.48
N PRO A 113 6.12 -1.11 2.19
CA PRO A 113 5.74 -1.75 3.44
C PRO A 113 5.66 -0.84 4.66
N PHE A 114 6.17 0.39 4.60
CA PHE A 114 6.24 1.25 5.79
C PHE A 114 5.14 2.31 5.75
N ILE A 115 5.03 3.10 6.83
CA ILE A 115 4.14 4.28 6.88
C ILE A 115 4.99 5.56 6.93
N PRO A 116 4.79 6.51 6.00
CA PRO A 116 3.94 6.38 4.81
C PRO A 116 4.47 5.32 3.83
N SER A 117 3.56 4.63 3.15
CA SER A 117 3.89 3.70 2.07
C SER A 117 4.20 4.50 0.83
N ILE A 118 5.40 4.31 0.27
CA ILE A 118 5.88 5.11 -0.86
C ILE A 118 6.08 4.21 -2.06
N TYR A 119 5.43 4.57 -3.16
CA TYR A 119 5.62 3.95 -4.47
C TYR A 119 6.19 5.00 -5.41
N ARG A 120 7.40 4.78 -5.93
CA ARG A 120 7.89 5.60 -7.05
C ARG A 120 7.20 5.11 -8.30
N ILE A 121 6.83 6.06 -9.17
CA ILE A 121 6.04 5.72 -10.35
C ILE A 121 6.57 6.36 -11.61
N GLU A 122 6.28 5.71 -12.73
CA GLU A 122 6.27 6.29 -14.05
C GLU A 122 4.81 6.55 -14.44
N PRO A 123 4.35 7.81 -14.50
CA PRO A 123 2.97 8.09 -14.90
C PRO A 123 2.78 7.70 -16.36
N ILE A 124 1.73 6.93 -16.65
CA ILE A 124 1.38 6.51 -18.01
C ILE A 124 0.30 7.43 -18.56
N GLU A 125 -0.77 7.63 -17.78
CA GLU A 125 -1.94 8.37 -18.24
C GLU A 125 -2.65 9.05 -17.07
N ILE A 126 -3.05 10.31 -17.26
CA ILE A 126 -3.98 11.01 -16.37
C ILE A 126 -5.37 10.88 -16.98
N LEU A 127 -6.25 10.16 -16.29
CA LEU A 127 -7.62 9.88 -16.73
C LEU A 127 -8.57 11.03 -16.38
N GLU A 128 -8.39 11.64 -15.21
CA GLU A 128 -9.21 12.75 -14.73
C GLU A 128 -8.41 13.62 -13.75
N GLY A 129 -8.66 14.93 -13.75
CA GLY A 129 -8.04 15.89 -12.84
C GLY A 129 -7.07 16.86 -13.52
N PRO A 130 -6.24 17.57 -12.74
CA PRO A 130 -5.26 18.52 -13.26
C PRO A 130 -4.25 17.85 -14.20
N LYS A 131 -3.99 18.47 -15.37
CA LYS A 131 -2.94 18.03 -16.29
C LYS A 131 -1.58 18.44 -15.75
N VAL A 132 -0.79 17.47 -15.31
CA VAL A 132 0.55 17.66 -14.76
C VAL A 132 1.51 16.64 -15.38
N GLU A 133 2.76 17.03 -15.59
CA GLU A 133 3.71 16.19 -16.32
C GLU A 133 4.67 15.41 -15.40
N ASN A 134 4.90 15.87 -14.17
CA ASN A 134 5.95 15.35 -13.29
C ASN A 134 5.39 14.74 -12.00
N VAL A 135 4.50 13.75 -12.12
CA VAL A 135 4.05 12.95 -10.96
C VAL A 135 5.08 11.86 -10.68
N GLN A 136 5.77 11.94 -9.54
CA GLN A 136 6.91 11.07 -9.26
C GLN A 136 6.60 9.92 -8.30
N ARG A 137 5.58 10.06 -7.46
CA ARG A 137 5.26 9.05 -6.45
C ARG A 137 3.80 9.04 -6.02
N ILE A 138 3.37 7.89 -5.52
CA ILE A 138 2.15 7.69 -4.75
C ILE A 138 2.57 7.51 -3.29
N LEU A 139 1.87 8.20 -2.37
CA LEU A 139 2.13 8.18 -0.94
C LEU A 139 0.85 7.77 -0.21
N SER A 140 0.91 6.72 0.62
CA SER A 140 -0.22 6.33 1.47
C SER A 140 0.11 6.48 2.94
N TYR A 141 -0.76 7.16 3.68
CA TYR A 141 -0.74 7.20 5.15
C TYR A 141 -1.71 6.21 5.79
N VAL A 142 -2.37 5.38 4.97
CA VAL A 142 -3.41 4.44 5.41
C VAL A 142 -2.99 3.01 5.08
N GLU A 143 -3.33 2.09 5.98
CA GLU A 143 -2.87 0.69 5.95
C GLU A 143 -3.46 -0.10 4.78
N GLU A 144 -4.64 0.29 4.31
CA GLU A 144 -5.36 -0.38 3.23
C GLU A 144 -4.50 -0.51 1.97
N PHE A 145 -3.71 0.53 1.65
CA PHE A 145 -2.87 0.63 0.46
C PHE A 145 -1.38 0.41 0.74
N ARG A 146 -1.01 -0.10 1.92
CA ARG A 146 0.35 -0.56 2.23
C ARG A 146 0.67 -1.87 1.49
N MET A 147 1.86 -2.05 0.92
CA MET A 147 2.23 -3.26 0.13
C MET A 147 1.20 -3.65 -0.95
N GLN A 148 0.57 -2.65 -1.56
CA GLN A 148 -0.57 -2.83 -2.45
C GLN A 148 -0.19 -3.23 -3.88
N ALA A 149 1.02 -2.85 -4.29
CA ALA A 149 1.59 -3.12 -5.60
C ALA A 149 3.11 -3.27 -5.48
N GLU A 150 3.68 -4.03 -6.40
CA GLU A 150 5.09 -4.35 -6.52
C GLU A 150 5.70 -3.65 -7.73
N LYS A 151 7.03 -3.60 -7.78
CA LYS A 151 7.77 -3.07 -8.93
C LYS A 151 7.28 -3.69 -10.26
N ASP A 152 7.25 -2.86 -11.29
CA ASP A 152 6.84 -3.17 -12.66
C ASP A 152 5.32 -3.40 -12.86
N GLU A 153 4.52 -3.49 -11.79
CA GLU A 153 3.06 -3.59 -11.89
C GLU A 153 2.42 -2.28 -12.39
N LEU A 154 1.33 -2.43 -13.14
CA LEU A 154 0.48 -1.31 -13.55
C LEU A 154 -0.62 -1.09 -12.52
N VAL A 155 -0.74 0.14 -12.04
CA VAL A 155 -1.71 0.53 -11.03
C VAL A 155 -2.68 1.59 -11.53
N TYR A 156 -3.91 1.47 -11.04
CA TYR A 156 -4.90 2.53 -11.03
C TYR A 156 -4.89 3.20 -9.66
N VAL A 157 -4.84 4.53 -9.66
CA VAL A 157 -4.85 5.32 -8.43
C VAL A 157 -5.83 6.48 -8.51
N GLU A 158 -6.58 6.69 -7.42
CA GLU A 158 -7.36 7.90 -7.17
C GLU A 158 -6.97 8.50 -5.83
N GLY A 159 -6.67 9.80 -5.82
CA GLY A 159 -6.25 10.47 -4.60
C GLY A 159 -6.07 11.98 -4.74
N ASN A 160 -5.46 12.57 -3.72
CA ASN A 160 -5.16 13.99 -3.69
C ASN A 160 -3.87 14.26 -4.47
N LEU A 161 -3.94 15.07 -5.51
CA LEU A 161 -2.75 15.58 -6.18
C LEU A 161 -2.14 16.70 -5.34
N GLU A 162 -0.85 16.59 -5.07
CA GLU A 162 -0.06 17.57 -4.33
C GLU A 162 1.15 17.99 -5.15
N GLU A 163 1.44 19.29 -5.17
CA GLU A 163 2.68 19.86 -5.67
C GLU A 163 3.64 20.01 -4.49
N VAL A 164 4.82 19.41 -4.60
CA VAL A 164 5.87 19.43 -3.59
C VAL A 164 7.00 20.31 -4.11
N ILE A 165 7.22 21.43 -3.42
CA ILE A 165 8.26 22.41 -3.74
C ILE A 165 9.33 22.30 -2.67
N THR A 166 10.51 21.83 -3.07
CA THR A 166 11.71 21.77 -2.22
C THR A 166 12.72 22.84 -2.67
N PRO A 167 13.79 23.12 -1.92
CA PRO A 167 14.82 24.07 -2.36
C PRO A 167 15.51 23.71 -3.68
N THR A 168 15.50 22.43 -4.07
CA THR A 168 16.24 21.95 -5.26
C THR A 168 15.35 21.51 -6.41
N ARG A 169 14.07 21.23 -6.16
CA ARG A 169 13.15 20.69 -7.17
C ARG A 169 11.68 20.91 -6.83
N THR A 170 10.86 20.89 -7.87
CA THR A 170 9.40 20.84 -7.80
C THR A 170 8.90 19.59 -8.51
N PHE A 171 8.00 18.85 -7.88
CA PHE A 171 7.37 17.65 -8.44
C PHE A 171 5.96 17.47 -7.91
N HIS A 172 5.21 16.52 -8.46
CA HIS A 172 3.89 16.16 -7.97
C HIS A 172 3.88 14.77 -7.33
N GLN A 173 3.00 14.60 -6.35
CA GLN A 173 2.71 13.30 -5.74
C GLN A 173 1.20 13.10 -5.61
N ILE A 174 0.78 11.83 -5.54
CA ILE A 174 -0.61 11.46 -5.25
C ILE A 174 -0.66 10.93 -3.82
N THR A 175 -1.45 11.58 -2.96
CA THR A 175 -1.50 11.26 -1.53
C THR A 175 -2.84 10.63 -1.15
N LEU A 176 -2.74 9.47 -0.49
CA LEU A 176 -3.85 8.69 0.07
C LEU A 176 -3.85 8.84 1.59
N THR A 177 -4.89 9.44 2.16
CA THR A 177 -4.96 9.77 3.60
C THR A 177 -6.40 9.97 4.07
N TYR A 178 -6.61 10.06 5.39
CA TYR A 178 -7.90 10.43 5.96
C TYR A 178 -8.32 11.85 5.53
N CYS A 179 -9.38 11.95 4.73
CA CYS A 179 -9.90 13.21 4.19
C CYS A 179 -11.40 13.07 3.80
N PRO A 180 -12.11 14.15 3.43
CA PRO A 180 -13.53 14.09 3.07
C PRO A 180 -13.90 13.09 1.94
N ARG A 181 -12.94 12.73 1.07
CA ARG A 181 -13.10 11.73 0.00
C ARG A 181 -12.42 10.40 0.33
N TYR A 182 -12.31 10.05 1.62
CA TYR A 182 -11.55 8.89 2.09
C TYR A 182 -11.91 7.60 1.35
N TYR A 183 -13.21 7.31 1.25
CA TYR A 183 -13.73 6.07 0.66
C TYR A 183 -13.72 6.06 -0.88
N GLU A 184 -13.35 7.17 -1.52
CA GLU A 184 -13.17 7.26 -2.98
C GLU A 184 -11.71 7.00 -3.38
N GLN A 185 -10.78 7.07 -2.44
CA GLN A 185 -9.38 6.77 -2.68
C GLN A 185 -9.21 5.31 -3.05
N VAL A 186 -8.28 5.03 -3.97
CA VAL A 186 -7.88 3.67 -4.30
C VAL A 186 -6.44 3.67 -4.81
N LEU A 187 -5.73 2.59 -4.49
CA LEU A 187 -4.56 2.12 -5.21
C LEU A 187 -4.80 0.64 -5.47
N LYS A 188 -4.83 0.21 -6.73
CA LYS A 188 -5.02 -1.21 -7.09
C LYS A 188 -4.31 -1.52 -8.38
N ILE A 189 -3.93 -2.78 -8.59
CA ILE A 189 -3.34 -3.16 -9.86
C ILE A 189 -4.42 -3.29 -10.94
N LEU A 190 -4.03 -3.10 -12.20
CA LEU A 190 -4.92 -3.21 -13.36
C LEU A 190 -4.98 -4.62 -13.96
N GLN A 191 -3.96 -5.45 -13.71
CA GLN A 191 -3.89 -6.81 -14.27
C GLN A 191 -4.33 -7.83 -13.22
N THR A 192 -5.40 -8.57 -13.48
CA THR A 192 -5.76 -9.81 -12.76
C THR A 192 -5.82 -10.95 -13.75
#